data_AF-A0A5S3TB13-F1
#
_entry.id   AF-A0A5S3TB13-F1
#
_cell.length_a   1.000
_cell.length_b   1.000
_cell.length_c   1.000
_cell.angle_alpha   90.00
_cell.angle_beta   90.00
_cell.angle_gamma   90.00
#
_symmetry.space_group_name_H-M   'P 1'
#
loop_
_entity.id
_entity.type
_entity.pdbx_description
1 polymer ?
#
loop_
_entity_poly.entity_id
_entity_poly.type
_entity_poly.pdbx_seq_one_letter_code
_entity_poly.pdbx_strand_id
1 'polypeptide(L)'
;MVTFMQKIKIMALIIMILISGLAKSSSRELSPEEKAYLDIEVLSQAVELYHSEFGSFPTNEQGLDLLSQEVFVSKNFPCKKEKLISKLPLDPWGRDYLYLVPGINNPEGFDIWTNGKDGLPGGTGVNRGCGNWDDLKCGLKKQNSPFKIVFLLLIIGFGVGIPPYIFGVYLAYKKVNSIKKSLFGYHLGVFCYLIVAVLLAAIVPSTL
;
A
#
# COMPACT_ATOMS: atom_id res chain seq x y z
N MET A 1 33.46 -25.37 -2.08
CA MET A 1 33.01 -24.15 -1.35
C MET A 1 32.67 -23.00 -2.31
N VAL A 2 33.52 -22.70 -3.30
CA VAL A 2 33.34 -21.60 -4.28
C VAL A 2 32.04 -21.73 -5.12
N THR A 3 31.71 -22.93 -5.60
CA THR A 3 30.51 -23.18 -6.41
C THR A 3 29.19 -23.00 -5.63
N PHE A 4 29.20 -23.22 -4.32
CA PHE A 4 28.03 -23.01 -3.44
C PHE A 4 27.78 -21.52 -3.20
N MET A 5 28.84 -20.74 -2.96
CA MET A 5 28.74 -19.29 -2.83
C MET A 5 28.31 -18.61 -4.13
N GLN A 6 28.74 -19.11 -5.29
CA GLN A 6 28.28 -18.63 -6.59
C GLN A 6 26.77 -18.88 -6.80
N LYS A 7 26.28 -20.07 -6.45
CA LYS A 7 24.85 -20.41 -6.55
C LYS A 7 23.97 -19.50 -5.68
N ILE A 8 24.40 -19.20 -4.45
CA ILE A 8 23.68 -18.27 -3.55
C ILE A 8 23.62 -16.86 -4.13
N LYS A 9 24.72 -16.35 -4.68
CA LYS A 9 24.77 -15.02 -5.31
C LYS A 9 23.84 -14.91 -6.53
N ILE A 10 23.86 -15.92 -7.40
CA ILE A 10 22.98 -15.97 -8.58
C ILE A 10 21.51 -16.02 -8.14
N MET A 11 21.19 -16.80 -7.10
CA MET A 11 19.83 -16.86 -6.57
C MET A 11 19.35 -15.56 -5.96
N ALA A 12 20.19 -14.89 -5.18
CA ALA A 12 19.86 -13.57 -4.62
C ALA A 12 19.60 -12.54 -5.73
N LEU A 13 20.38 -12.59 -6.81
CA LEU A 13 20.16 -11.74 -7.98
C LEU A 13 18.81 -12.03 -8.66
N ILE A 14 18.46 -13.30 -8.86
CA ILE A 14 17.19 -13.70 -9.50
C ILE A 14 16.00 -13.25 -8.64
N ILE A 15 16.04 -13.46 -7.31
CA ILE A 15 14.97 -13.00 -6.41
C ILE A 15 14.81 -11.47 -6.49
N MET A 16 15.92 -10.71 -6.49
CA MET A 16 15.88 -9.25 -6.60
C MET A 16 15.25 -8.78 -7.91
N ILE A 17 15.56 -9.46 -9.02
CA ILE A 17 14.96 -9.18 -10.34
C ILE A 17 13.47 -9.51 -10.35
N LEU A 18 13.06 -10.64 -9.75
CA LEU A 18 11.65 -11.03 -9.66
C LEU A 18 10.81 -10.06 -8.81
N ILE A 19 11.34 -9.60 -7.67
CA ILE A 19 10.68 -8.58 -6.82
C ILE A 19 10.57 -7.25 -7.59
N SER A 20 11.62 -6.88 -8.34
CA SER A 20 11.62 -5.65 -9.15
C SER A 20 10.66 -5.74 -10.34
N GLY A 21 10.42 -6.94 -10.88
CA GLY A 21 9.45 -7.21 -11.94
C GLY A 21 8.00 -7.10 -11.46
N LEU A 22 7.72 -7.46 -10.20
CA LEU A 22 6.39 -7.35 -9.60
C LEU A 22 5.95 -5.89 -9.39
N ALA A 23 6.90 -4.96 -9.28
CA ALA A 23 6.62 -3.53 -9.16
C ALA A 23 6.30 -2.87 -10.52
N LYS A 24 6.48 -3.58 -11.64
CA LYS A 24 6.34 -3.00 -12.98
C LYS A 24 5.01 -3.37 -13.63
N SER A 25 4.14 -2.36 -13.62
CA SER A 25 3.05 -2.11 -14.57
C SER A 25 1.90 -3.12 -14.63
N SER A 26 0.87 -2.88 -13.82
CA SER A 26 -0.44 -2.73 -14.44
C SER A 26 -0.58 -1.28 -14.90
N SER A 27 -0.21 -0.99 -16.14
CA SER A 27 -0.76 0.16 -16.88
C SER A 27 -2.24 -0.11 -17.19
N ARG A 28 -3.01 -0.45 -16.15
CA ARG A 28 -4.47 -0.45 -16.26
C ARG A 28 -4.87 1.00 -16.12
N GLU A 29 -5.63 1.48 -17.10
CA GLU A 29 -6.31 2.76 -16.95
C GLU A 29 -7.17 2.67 -15.69
N LEU A 30 -6.82 3.49 -14.70
CA LEU A 30 -7.61 3.60 -13.48
C LEU A 30 -9.01 4.03 -13.88
N SER A 31 -10.00 3.32 -13.35
CA SER A 31 -11.40 3.73 -13.43
C SER A 31 -11.57 5.13 -12.84
N PRO A 32 -12.58 5.90 -13.28
CA PRO A 32 -12.90 7.19 -12.67
C PRO A 32 -12.98 7.10 -11.14
N GLU A 33 -13.61 6.07 -10.61
CA GLU A 33 -13.77 5.85 -9.17
C GLU A 33 -12.43 5.61 -8.46
N GLU A 34 -11.51 4.86 -9.08
CA GLU A 34 -10.14 4.67 -8.57
C GLU A 34 -9.34 5.98 -8.56
N LYS A 35 -9.50 6.82 -9.59
CA LYS A 35 -8.85 8.14 -9.62
C LYS A 35 -9.39 9.04 -8.52
N ALA A 36 -10.72 9.10 -8.37
CA ALA A 36 -11.37 9.87 -7.31
C ALA A 36 -10.88 9.45 -5.92
N TYR A 37 -10.74 8.13 -5.69
CA TYR A 37 -10.20 7.62 -4.43
C TYR A 37 -8.80 8.14 -4.13
N LEU A 38 -7.89 8.02 -5.10
CA LEU A 38 -6.49 8.41 -4.92
C LEU A 38 -6.37 9.91 -4.71
N ASP A 39 -7.14 10.70 -5.43
CA ASP A 39 -7.16 12.16 -5.27
C ASP A 39 -7.67 12.55 -3.87
N ILE A 40 -8.79 11.96 -3.40
CA ILE A 40 -9.34 12.21 -2.07
C ILE A 40 -8.34 11.81 -0.98
N GLU A 41 -7.62 10.70 -1.15
CA GLU A 41 -6.58 10.24 -0.23
C GLU A 41 -5.42 11.26 -0.15
N VAL A 42 -4.93 11.75 -1.29
CA VAL A 42 -3.87 12.76 -1.35
C VAL A 42 -4.33 14.08 -0.71
N LEU A 43 -5.56 14.52 -1.04
CA LEU A 43 -6.15 15.73 -0.46
C LEU A 43 -6.31 15.61 1.06
N SER A 44 -6.79 14.46 1.53
CA SER A 44 -6.97 14.19 2.97
C SER A 44 -5.63 14.23 3.71
N GLN A 45 -4.59 13.60 3.16
CA GLN A 45 -3.24 13.65 3.74
C GLN A 45 -2.68 15.07 3.79
N ALA A 46 -2.93 15.89 2.76
CA ALA A 46 -2.50 17.29 2.76
C ALA A 46 -3.23 18.15 3.81
N VAL A 47 -4.54 17.91 4.00
CA VAL A 47 -5.32 18.57 5.07
C VAL A 47 -4.84 18.14 6.46
N GLU A 48 -4.55 16.86 6.66
CA GLU A 48 -3.99 16.35 7.91
C GLU A 48 -2.60 16.93 8.20
N LEU A 49 -1.76 17.06 7.17
CA LEU A 49 -0.44 17.69 7.30
C LEU A 49 -0.58 19.16 7.70
N TYR A 50 -1.51 19.89 7.08
CA TYR A 50 -1.81 21.27 7.49
C TYR A 50 -2.24 21.34 8.95
N HIS A 51 -3.15 20.46 9.39
CA HIS A 51 -3.59 20.39 10.77
C HIS A 51 -2.43 20.06 11.73
N SER A 52 -1.51 19.17 11.35
CA SER A 52 -0.34 18.83 12.15
C SER A 52 0.63 20.02 12.33
N GLU A 53 0.80 20.86 11.31
CA GLU A 53 1.73 22.01 11.36
C GLU A 53 1.12 23.24 12.03
N PHE A 54 -0.19 23.47 11.84
CA PHE A 54 -0.88 24.69 12.29
C PHE A 54 -1.79 24.49 13.49
N GLY A 55 -2.17 23.24 13.80
CA GLY A 55 -3.09 22.89 14.88
C GLY A 55 -4.57 23.13 14.57
N SER A 56 -4.90 23.47 13.32
CA SER A 56 -6.28 23.70 12.85
C SER A 56 -6.42 23.26 11.40
N PHE A 57 -7.60 22.79 11.00
CA PHE A 57 -7.90 22.50 9.59
C PHE A 57 -8.11 23.79 8.78
N PRO A 58 -7.94 23.76 7.44
CA PRO A 58 -8.33 24.88 6.56
C PRO A 58 -9.81 25.23 6.75
N THR A 59 -10.17 26.52 6.80
CA THR A 59 -11.58 26.93 6.96
C THR A 59 -12.40 26.64 5.70
N ASN A 60 -13.74 26.62 5.80
CA ASN A 60 -14.60 26.44 4.63
C ASN A 60 -14.44 27.54 3.56
N GLU A 61 -14.05 28.75 3.97
CA GLU A 61 -13.77 29.86 3.05
C GLU A 61 -12.42 29.71 2.34
N GLN A 62 -11.42 29.15 3.04
CA GLN A 62 -10.12 28.83 2.46
C GLN A 62 -10.17 27.60 1.56
N GLY A 63 -10.96 26.61 1.97
CA GLY A 63 -11.17 25.36 1.27
C GLY A 63 -9.88 24.59 0.99
N LEU A 64 -9.95 23.72 -0.02
CA LEU A 64 -8.79 22.98 -0.52
C LEU A 64 -7.82 23.87 -1.30
N ASP A 65 -8.27 25.04 -1.77
CA ASP A 65 -7.45 25.99 -2.54
C ASP A 65 -6.20 26.42 -1.78
N LEU A 66 -6.32 26.58 -0.46
CA LEU A 66 -5.20 26.89 0.43
C LEU A 66 -4.03 25.91 0.30
N LEU A 67 -4.30 24.63 0.04
CA LEU A 67 -3.29 23.58 -0.04
C LEU A 67 -2.40 23.72 -1.29
N SER A 68 -2.90 24.39 -2.33
CA SER A 68 -2.19 24.65 -3.58
C SER A 68 -1.46 26.00 -3.62
N GLN A 69 -1.74 26.85 -2.64
CA GLN A 69 -1.09 28.14 -2.48
C GLN A 69 0.20 27.99 -1.68
N GLU A 70 1.11 28.96 -1.84
CA GLU A 70 2.31 29.03 -1.02
C GLU A 70 1.96 29.47 0.40
N VAL A 71 1.70 28.46 1.24
CA VAL A 71 1.51 28.63 2.68
C VAL A 71 2.85 28.50 3.40
N PHE A 72 2.96 29.12 4.57
CA PHE A 72 4.05 28.78 5.48
C PHE A 72 3.96 27.27 5.75
N VAL A 73 5.09 26.56 5.75
CA VAL A 73 5.08 25.09 5.90
C VAL A 73 5.16 24.70 7.36
N SER A 74 5.67 25.59 8.21
CA SER A 74 5.77 25.33 9.63
C SER A 74 5.63 26.61 10.44
N LYS A 75 4.87 26.53 11.53
CA LYS A 75 4.75 27.59 12.53
C LYS A 75 6.11 27.95 13.15
N ASN A 76 7.03 26.99 13.21
CA ASN A 76 8.37 27.16 13.79
C ASN A 76 9.38 27.78 12.82
N PHE A 77 9.12 27.72 11.51
CA PHE A 77 10.01 28.24 10.46
C PHE A 77 9.23 29.12 9.47
N PRO A 78 8.81 30.33 9.89
CA PRO A 78 7.95 31.22 9.10
C PRO A 78 8.64 31.78 7.85
N CYS A 79 9.91 31.46 7.58
CA CYS A 79 10.61 31.93 6.38
C CYS A 79 10.45 30.98 5.18
N LYS A 80 9.93 29.76 5.38
CA LYS A 80 9.78 28.74 4.32
C LYS A 80 8.32 28.66 3.89
N LYS A 81 8.04 29.08 2.66
CA LYS A 81 6.74 28.87 2.02
C LYS A 81 6.87 27.78 0.98
N GLU A 82 6.03 26.76 1.06
CA GLU A 82 5.93 25.71 0.05
C GLU A 82 4.45 25.37 -0.13
N LYS A 83 4.13 24.83 -1.30
CA LYS A 83 2.80 24.31 -1.57
C LYS A 83 2.70 22.91 -0.97
N LEU A 84 1.63 22.62 -0.25
CA LEU A 84 1.38 21.26 0.27
C LEU A 84 1.04 20.30 -0.88
N ILE A 85 0.41 20.82 -1.93
CA ILE A 85 0.10 20.08 -3.15
C ILE A 85 0.49 20.95 -4.36
N SER A 86 1.11 20.35 -5.38
CA SER A 86 1.56 21.12 -6.56
C SER A 86 0.42 21.80 -7.32
N LYS A 87 -0.72 21.11 -7.43
CA LYS A 87 -1.96 21.59 -8.07
C LYS A 87 -3.13 20.82 -7.49
N LEU A 88 -4.28 21.47 -7.33
CA LEU A 88 -5.52 20.76 -7.02
C LEU A 88 -5.96 19.87 -8.19
N PRO A 89 -6.16 18.56 -7.95
CA PRO A 89 -6.79 17.70 -8.93
C PRO A 89 -8.27 18.09 -9.06
N LEU A 90 -8.79 17.96 -10.28
CA LEU A 90 -10.22 17.92 -10.51
C LEU A 90 -10.70 16.48 -10.34
N ASP A 91 -11.95 16.31 -9.96
CA ASP A 91 -12.58 15.01 -9.98
C ASP A 91 -12.55 14.41 -11.40
N PRO A 92 -12.72 13.08 -11.53
CA PRO A 92 -12.67 12.39 -12.84
C PRO A 92 -13.69 12.89 -13.86
N TRP A 93 -14.67 13.66 -13.42
CA TRP A 93 -15.76 14.21 -14.22
C TRP A 93 -15.60 15.73 -14.44
N GLY A 94 -14.47 16.30 -14.03
CA GLY A 94 -14.08 17.68 -14.31
C GLY A 94 -14.61 18.74 -13.33
N ARG A 95 -14.98 18.36 -12.11
CA ARG A 95 -15.46 19.28 -11.06
C ARG A 95 -14.48 19.35 -9.89
N ASP A 96 -14.58 20.41 -9.11
CA ASP A 96 -13.81 20.54 -7.88
C ASP A 96 -14.30 19.56 -6.81
N TYR A 97 -13.37 19.08 -5.98
CA TYR A 97 -13.72 18.30 -4.80
C TYR A 97 -14.40 19.19 -3.76
N LEU A 98 -15.40 18.63 -3.10
CA LEU A 98 -16.15 19.30 -2.05
C LEU A 98 -15.42 19.08 -0.72
N TYR A 99 -15.38 20.12 0.10
CA TYR A 99 -14.72 20.12 1.40
C TYR A 99 -15.62 20.77 2.45
N LEU A 100 -15.63 20.20 3.65
CA LEU A 100 -16.36 20.75 4.78
C LEU A 100 -15.64 20.48 6.10
N VAL A 101 -15.52 21.52 6.93
CA VAL A 101 -15.08 21.44 8.32
C VAL A 101 -16.00 22.28 9.24
N PRO A 102 -16.41 21.78 10.42
CA PRO A 102 -16.37 20.36 10.80
C PRO A 102 -17.19 19.50 9.83
N GLY A 103 -16.74 18.28 9.58
CA GLY A 103 -17.44 17.33 8.70
C GLY A 103 -18.82 16.95 9.26
N ILE A 104 -19.76 16.65 8.36
CA ILE A 104 -21.08 16.08 8.75
C ILE A 104 -20.89 14.61 9.11
N ASN A 105 -20.05 13.90 8.35
CA ASN A 105 -19.76 12.49 8.54
C ASN A 105 -18.56 12.28 9.49
N ASN A 106 -17.63 13.24 9.52
CA ASN A 106 -16.53 13.29 10.49
C ASN A 106 -16.63 14.54 11.39
N PRO A 107 -17.40 14.49 12.50
CA PRO A 107 -17.65 15.66 13.35
C PRO A 107 -16.38 16.27 14.00
N GLU A 108 -15.38 15.43 14.28
CA GLU A 108 -14.10 15.86 14.87
C GLU A 108 -13.03 16.20 13.83
N GLY A 109 -13.37 16.09 12.54
CA GLY A 109 -12.43 16.27 11.44
C GLY A 109 -13.07 17.04 10.30
N PHE A 110 -12.82 16.54 9.08
CA PHE A 110 -13.26 17.16 7.85
C PHE A 110 -13.86 16.12 6.91
N ASP A 111 -14.71 16.57 6.00
CA ASP A 111 -15.25 15.75 4.92
C ASP A 111 -14.67 16.24 3.59
N ILE A 112 -14.15 15.32 2.78
CA ILE A 112 -13.79 15.55 1.37
C ILE A 112 -14.52 14.54 0.52
N TRP A 113 -15.21 15.00 -0.53
CA TRP A 113 -15.93 14.11 -1.44
C TRP A 113 -16.15 14.66 -2.85
N THR A 114 -16.61 13.78 -3.73
CA THR A 114 -17.18 14.09 -5.05
C THR A 114 -18.56 13.44 -5.18
N ASN A 115 -19.48 14.10 -5.87
CA ASN A 115 -20.85 13.62 -6.11
C ASN A 115 -20.96 12.56 -7.22
N GLY A 116 -19.86 12.00 -7.71
CA GLY A 116 -19.93 10.93 -8.71
C GLY A 116 -20.34 11.44 -10.10
N LYS A 117 -20.64 10.55 -11.04
CA LYS A 117 -20.78 10.94 -12.46
C LYS A 117 -21.84 12.02 -12.73
N ASP A 118 -23.02 11.92 -12.11
CA ASP A 118 -24.12 12.87 -12.33
C ASP A 118 -23.95 14.21 -11.58
N GLY A 119 -23.03 14.25 -10.60
CA GLY A 119 -22.75 15.46 -9.82
C GLY A 119 -23.83 15.80 -8.80
N LEU A 120 -24.80 14.92 -8.58
CA LEU A 120 -25.90 15.13 -7.65
C LEU A 120 -25.62 14.47 -6.30
N PRO A 121 -26.06 15.08 -5.19
CA PRO A 121 -25.97 14.46 -3.88
C PRO A 121 -26.93 13.27 -3.82
N GLY A 122 -26.40 12.10 -3.42
CA GLY A 122 -27.17 10.87 -3.38
C GLY A 122 -27.26 10.23 -4.77
N GLY A 123 -26.74 9.01 -4.88
CA GLY A 123 -26.75 8.23 -6.10
C GLY A 123 -26.40 6.78 -5.82
N THR A 124 -26.44 5.94 -6.85
CA THR A 124 -26.06 4.52 -6.74
C THR A 124 -25.07 4.14 -7.84
N GLY A 125 -24.27 3.10 -7.59
CA GLY A 125 -23.21 2.70 -8.52
C GLY A 125 -22.24 3.85 -8.82
N VAL A 126 -22.03 4.13 -10.11
CA VAL A 126 -21.13 5.20 -10.61
C VAL A 126 -21.59 6.62 -10.27
N ASN A 127 -22.86 6.79 -9.85
CA ASN A 127 -23.42 8.07 -9.44
C ASN A 127 -23.35 8.29 -7.91
N ARG A 128 -22.98 7.27 -7.13
CA ARG A 128 -22.98 7.39 -5.66
C ARG A 128 -21.97 8.44 -5.17
N GLY A 129 -20.93 8.71 -5.94
CA GLY A 129 -19.83 9.55 -5.51
C GLY A 129 -18.85 8.81 -4.61
N CYS A 130 -17.92 9.56 -4.04
CA CYS A 130 -16.89 9.03 -3.15
C CYS A 130 -16.43 10.09 -2.16
N GLY A 131 -16.13 9.69 -0.93
CA GLY A 131 -15.60 10.55 0.12
C GLY A 131 -14.65 9.83 1.09
N ASN A 132 -14.15 10.58 2.07
CA ASN A 132 -13.18 10.11 3.07
C ASN A 132 -13.81 9.38 4.29
N TRP A 133 -15.13 9.22 4.37
CA TRP A 133 -15.81 8.52 5.47
C TRP A 133 -16.38 7.16 5.07
N ASP A 134 -16.62 6.29 6.07
CA ASP A 134 -16.94 4.87 5.86
C ASP A 134 -18.11 4.58 4.91
N ASP A 135 -19.20 5.34 5.01
CA ASP A 135 -20.42 5.12 4.20
C ASP A 135 -20.26 5.53 2.72
N LEU A 136 -19.28 6.40 2.42
CA LEU A 136 -18.98 6.88 1.07
C LEU A 136 -17.56 6.54 0.64
N LYS A 137 -16.89 5.59 1.30
CA LYS A 137 -15.61 5.07 0.82
C LYS A 137 -15.79 4.60 -0.62
N CYS A 138 -14.98 5.15 -1.53
CA CYS A 138 -14.97 4.76 -2.94
C CYS A 138 -15.08 3.24 -3.03
N GLY A 139 -15.89 2.75 -3.96
CA GLY A 139 -16.18 1.33 -4.18
C GLY A 139 -14.98 0.44 -4.56
N LEU A 140 -13.75 0.87 -4.23
CA LEU A 140 -12.59 0.02 -4.20
C LEU A 140 -12.84 -1.06 -3.16
N LYS A 141 -13.19 -2.25 -3.66
CA LYS A 141 -12.92 -3.50 -2.96
C LYS A 141 -11.52 -3.36 -2.38
N LYS A 142 -11.41 -3.40 -1.05
CA LYS A 142 -10.15 -3.45 -0.30
C LYS A 142 -9.22 -4.42 -1.01
N GLN A 143 -8.33 -3.91 -1.87
CA GLN A 143 -7.43 -4.77 -2.62
C GLN A 143 -6.56 -5.41 -1.54
N ASN A 144 -6.75 -6.72 -1.33
CA ASN A 144 -5.86 -7.48 -0.49
C ASN A 144 -4.49 -7.37 -1.13
N SER A 145 -3.63 -6.52 -0.56
CA SER A 145 -2.34 -6.25 -1.18
C SER A 145 -1.62 -7.61 -1.34
N PRO A 146 -0.99 -7.86 -2.49
CA PRO A 146 -0.24 -9.09 -2.69
C PRO A 146 0.81 -9.25 -1.57
N PHE A 147 1.31 -8.14 -1.01
CA PHE A 147 2.18 -8.12 0.15
C PHE A 147 1.54 -8.70 1.43
N LYS A 148 0.26 -8.46 1.73
CA LYS A 148 -0.41 -9.07 2.88
C LYS A 148 -0.54 -10.58 2.74
N ILE A 149 -0.86 -11.06 1.53
CA ILE A 149 -0.97 -12.50 1.25
C ILE A 149 0.40 -13.17 1.30
N VAL A 150 1.41 -12.56 0.66
CA VAL A 150 2.81 -13.03 0.71
C VAL A 150 3.33 -13.04 2.14
N PHE A 151 3.07 -12.01 2.93
CA PHE A 151 3.48 -11.94 4.32
C PHE A 151 2.81 -13.02 5.18
N LEU A 152 1.51 -13.28 4.98
CA LEU A 152 0.80 -14.36 5.65
C LEU A 152 1.37 -15.74 5.25
N LEU A 153 1.62 -15.97 3.96
CA LEU A 153 2.20 -17.21 3.46
C LEU A 153 3.65 -17.41 3.93
N LEU A 154 4.43 -16.34 4.06
CA LEU A 154 5.77 -16.39 4.63
C LEU A 154 5.71 -16.74 6.12
N ILE A 155 4.82 -16.13 6.90
CA ILE A 155 4.66 -16.46 8.33
C ILE A 155 4.23 -17.92 8.51
N ILE A 156 3.23 -18.37 7.75
CA ILE A 156 2.77 -19.76 7.78
C ILE A 156 3.89 -20.71 7.33
N GLY A 157 4.64 -20.34 6.30
CA GLY A 157 5.71 -21.16 5.76
C GLY A 157 6.96 -21.25 6.63
N PHE A 158 7.31 -20.16 7.31
CA PHE A 158 8.32 -20.19 8.36
C PHE A 158 7.83 -20.98 9.57
N GLY A 159 6.56 -20.83 9.97
CA GLY A 159 5.94 -21.56 11.08
C GLY A 159 5.84 -23.08 10.86
N VAL A 160 5.55 -23.52 9.64
CA VAL A 160 5.38 -24.95 9.30
C VAL A 160 6.66 -25.59 8.78
N GLY A 161 7.51 -24.84 8.06
CA GLY A 161 8.71 -25.37 7.40
C GLY A 161 9.97 -25.38 8.27
N ILE A 162 10.16 -24.39 9.15
CA ILE A 162 11.35 -24.34 10.02
C ILE A 162 11.37 -25.50 11.03
N PRO A 163 10.28 -25.83 11.76
CA PRO A 163 10.36 -26.84 12.81
C PRO A 163 10.77 -28.25 12.31
N PRO A 164 10.21 -28.78 11.21
CA PRO A 164 10.65 -30.05 10.64
C PRO A 164 12.08 -30.00 10.10
N TYR A 165 12.50 -28.85 9.55
CA TYR A 165 13.87 -28.65 9.07
C TYR A 165 14.89 -28.69 10.21
N ILE A 166 14.66 -27.94 11.29
CA ILE A 166 15.52 -27.94 12.47
C ILE A 166 15.56 -29.34 13.09
N PHE A 167 14.41 -30.01 13.18
CA PHE A 167 14.31 -31.37 13.70
C PHE A 167 15.10 -32.39 12.86
N GLY A 168 14.99 -32.33 11.53
CA GLY A 168 15.74 -33.20 10.61
C GLY A 168 17.25 -32.99 10.68
N VAL A 169 17.71 -31.73 10.72
CA VAL A 169 19.12 -31.38 10.91
C VAL A 169 19.63 -31.85 12.27
N TYR A 170 18.82 -31.72 13.33
CA TYR A 170 19.16 -32.20 14.66
C TYR A 170 19.33 -33.73 14.71
N LEU A 171 18.42 -34.49 14.09
CA LEU A 171 18.53 -35.94 13.99
C LEU A 171 19.77 -36.37 13.19
N ALA A 172 20.06 -35.69 12.08
CA ALA A 172 21.26 -35.95 11.28
C ALA A 172 22.55 -35.62 12.06
N TYR A 173 22.55 -34.54 12.85
CA TYR A 173 23.66 -34.16 13.71
C TYR A 173 23.95 -35.21 14.77
N LYS A 174 22.90 -35.76 15.42
CA LYS A 174 23.06 -36.84 16.41
C LYS A 174 23.74 -38.08 15.83
N LYS A 175 23.60 -38.34 14.52
CA LYS A 175 24.17 -39.52 13.84
C LYS A 175 25.60 -39.31 13.36
N VAL A 176 25.93 -38.13 12.84
CA VAL A 176 27.22 -37.86 12.15
C VAL A 176 28.16 -36.99 12.99
N ASN A 177 27.67 -36.44 14.11
CA ASN A 177 28.38 -35.53 15.03
C ASN A 177 29.12 -34.38 14.33
N SER A 178 28.57 -33.91 13.21
CA SER A 178 29.16 -32.88 12.37
C SER A 178 28.08 -32.04 11.72
N ILE A 179 28.06 -30.75 12.04
CA ILE A 179 27.04 -29.82 11.54
C ILE A 179 27.09 -29.70 10.01
N LYS A 180 28.29 -29.66 9.41
CA LYS A 180 28.48 -29.48 7.96
C LYS A 180 27.91 -30.65 7.15
N LYS A 181 28.06 -31.87 7.65
CA LYS A 181 27.50 -33.08 7.01
C LYS A 181 25.98 -33.19 7.22
N SER A 182 25.48 -32.66 8.33
CA SER A 182 24.05 -32.72 8.71
C SER A 182 23.19 -31.73 7.92
N LEU A 183 23.78 -30.65 7.44
CA LEU A 183 23.14 -29.65 6.58
C LEU A 183 23.04 -30.09 5.11
N PHE A 184 23.74 -31.15 4.70
CA PHE A 184 23.81 -31.60 3.31
C PHE A 184 22.52 -32.33 2.90
N GLY A 185 21.70 -31.70 2.06
CA GLY A 185 20.44 -32.25 1.52
C GLY A 185 19.17 -31.48 1.93
N TYR A 186 19.12 -30.94 3.15
CA TYR A 186 17.93 -30.24 3.66
C TYR A 186 17.74 -28.83 3.08
N HIS A 187 18.80 -28.19 2.60
CA HIS A 187 18.72 -26.89 1.93
C HIS A 187 17.86 -26.91 0.65
N LEU A 188 17.82 -28.04 -0.06
CA LEU A 188 17.05 -28.16 -1.30
C LEU A 188 15.53 -28.15 -1.04
N GLY A 189 15.10 -28.71 0.11
CA GLY A 189 13.69 -28.76 0.50
C GLY A 189 13.14 -27.39 0.88
N VAL A 190 13.87 -26.63 1.71
CA VAL A 190 13.51 -25.25 2.06
C VAL A 190 13.48 -24.36 0.81
N PHE A 191 14.41 -24.60 -0.10
CA PHE A 191 14.49 -23.87 -1.36
C PHE A 191 13.30 -24.16 -2.29
N CYS A 192 12.93 -25.44 -2.46
CA CYS A 192 11.72 -25.80 -3.21
C CYS A 192 10.46 -25.20 -2.58
N TYR A 193 10.37 -25.22 -1.25
CA TYR A 193 9.24 -24.65 -0.53
C TYR A 193 9.11 -23.13 -0.76
N LEU A 194 10.21 -22.38 -0.63
CA LEU A 194 10.21 -20.93 -0.87
C LEU A 194 9.86 -20.58 -2.32
N ILE A 195 10.37 -21.35 -3.29
CA ILE A 195 10.03 -21.16 -4.70
C ILE A 195 8.54 -21.43 -4.94
N VAL A 196 8.00 -22.52 -4.40
CA VAL A 196 6.57 -22.85 -4.53
C VAL A 196 5.70 -21.79 -3.85
N ALA A 197 6.08 -21.28 -2.68
CA ALA A 197 5.35 -20.22 -2.00
C ALA A 197 5.31 -18.92 -2.83
N VAL A 198 6.43 -18.54 -3.45
CA VAL A 198 6.50 -17.38 -4.35
C VAL A 198 5.69 -17.61 -5.63
N LEU A 199 5.75 -18.81 -6.22
CA LEU A 199 4.95 -19.16 -7.41
C LEU A 199 3.45 -19.15 -7.10
N LEU A 200 3.03 -19.74 -5.98
CA LEU A 200 1.64 -19.70 -5.54
C LEU A 200 1.17 -18.27 -5.31
N ALA A 201 1.97 -17.43 -4.66
CA ALA A 201 1.64 -16.02 -4.48
C ALA A 201 1.52 -15.24 -5.80
N ALA A 202 2.28 -15.62 -6.83
CA ALA A 202 2.17 -15.04 -8.17
C ALA A 202 0.93 -15.54 -8.95
N ILE A 203 0.42 -16.74 -8.62
CA ILE A 203 -0.76 -17.34 -9.27
C ILE A 203 -2.07 -16.90 -8.61
N VAL A 204 -2.07 -16.59 -7.30
CA VAL A 204 -3.29 -16.10 -6.62
C VAL A 204 -3.72 -14.78 -7.30
N PRO A 205 -4.88 -14.77 -7.99
CA PRO A 205 -5.36 -13.55 -8.62
C PRO A 205 -5.74 -12.56 -7.52
N SER A 206 -5.37 -11.29 -7.71
CA SER A 206 -5.67 -10.16 -6.83
C SER A 206 -7.18 -9.79 -6.76
N THR A 207 -8.07 -10.73 -7.08
CA THR A 207 -9.49 -10.50 -7.37
C THR A 207 -10.44 -11.32 -6.49
N LEU A 208 -10.14 -11.48 -5.20
CA LEU A 208 -11.12 -11.92 -4.19
C LEU A 208 -11.37 -10.81 -3.17
#